data_AF-A0A927ZQQ2-F1
#
_entry.id   AF-A0A927ZQQ2-F1
#
_cell.length_a   1.000
_cell.length_b   1.000
_cell.length_c   1.000
_cell.angle_alpha   90.00
_cell.angle_beta   90.00
_cell.angle_gamma   90.00
#
_symmetry.space_group_name_H-M   'P 1'
#
loop_
_entity.id
_entity.type
_entity.pdbx_description
1 polymer ?
#
loop_
_entity_poly.entity_id
_entity_poly.type
_entity_poly.pdbx_seq_one_letter_code
_entity_poly.pdbx_strand_id
1 'polypeptide(L)'
;MDKKNIPKMGAAMGLFSLLIIRALSEKYGNNARIMIGGISVIIGICIILFILCMKKYVLALLSLGVMLLGIIGFIGMLLDNIYIVGAGIVLVFIIMPIIIKIAPKYRK
;
A
#
# COMPACT_ATOMS: atom_id res chain seq x y z
N MET A 1 -7.56 5.22 23.01
CA MET A 1 -7.78 5.83 21.67
C MET A 1 -9.18 5.49 21.21
N ASP A 2 -10.05 6.50 21.09
CA ASP A 2 -11.42 6.31 20.59
C ASP A 2 -11.43 5.71 19.18
N LYS A 3 -12.15 4.60 18.99
CA LYS A 3 -12.28 3.89 17.70
C LYS A 3 -12.71 4.80 16.53
N LYS A 4 -13.34 5.95 16.82
CA LYS A 4 -13.82 6.94 15.85
C LYS A 4 -12.70 7.80 15.23
N ASN A 5 -11.54 7.92 15.90
CA ASN A 5 -10.43 8.77 15.43
C ASN A 5 -9.40 8.03 14.55
N ILE A 6 -9.40 6.68 14.59
CA ILE A 6 -8.53 5.83 13.76
C ILE A 6 -8.66 6.11 12.25
N PRO A 7 -9.87 6.20 11.66
CA PRO A 7 -10.00 6.50 10.23
C PRO A 7 -9.56 7.93 9.87
N LYS A 8 -9.77 8.91 10.76
CA LYS A 8 -9.31 10.30 10.54
C LYS A 8 -7.78 10.41 10.54
N MET A 9 -7.13 9.66 11.44
CA MET A 9 -5.67 9.63 11.54
C MET A 9 -5.03 8.97 10.31
N GLY A 10 -5.66 7.92 9.77
CA GLY A 10 -5.23 7.29 8.52
C GLY A 10 -5.36 8.23 7.31
N ALA A 11 -6.46 8.98 7.21
CA ALA A 11 -6.64 9.98 6.16
C ALA A 11 -5.61 11.13 6.25
N ALA A 12 -5.32 11.61 7.46
CA ALA A 12 -4.32 12.65 7.68
C ALA A 12 -2.91 12.18 7.28
N MET A 13 -2.52 10.95 7.64
CA MET A 13 -1.26 10.34 7.20
C MET A 13 -1.19 10.20 5.67
N GLY A 14 -2.30 9.82 5.02
CA GLY A 14 -2.36 9.71 3.56
C GLY A 14 -2.18 11.06 2.83
N LEU A 15 -2.73 12.14 3.38
CA LEU A 15 -2.51 13.49 2.82
C LEU A 15 -1.06 13.95 3.03
N PHE A 16 -0.48 13.64 4.18
CA PHE A 16 0.90 13.99 4.47
C PHE A 16 1.90 13.25 3.56
N SER A 17 1.66 11.97 3.30
CA SER A 17 2.50 11.18 2.39
C SER A 17 2.43 11.70 0.94
N LEU A 18 1.27 12.15 0.47
CA LEU A 18 1.12 12.79 -0.85
C LEU A 18 1.98 14.04 -0.98
N LEU A 19 2.05 14.89 0.06
CA LEU A 19 2.88 16.09 0.06
C LEU A 19 4.37 15.74 -0.04
N ILE A 20 4.82 14.75 0.74
CA ILE A 20 6.22 14.28 0.72
C ILE A 20 6.58 13.70 -0.64
N ILE A 21 5.72 12.86 -1.22
CA ILE A 21 5.94 12.26 -2.53
C ILE A 21 6.04 13.33 -3.61
N ARG A 22 5.16 14.35 -3.56
CA ARG A 22 5.15 15.45 -4.51
C ARG A 22 6.44 16.28 -4.42
N ALA A 23 6.87 16.63 -3.21
CA ALA A 23 8.12 17.35 -2.96
C ALA A 23 9.36 16.57 -3.43
N LEU A 24 9.40 15.26 -3.20
CA LEU A 24 10.49 14.40 -3.68
C LEU A 24 10.47 14.24 -5.21
N SER A 25 9.28 14.12 -5.81
CA SER A 25 9.14 13.94 -7.25
C SER A 25 9.50 15.20 -8.05
N GLU A 26 9.28 16.41 -7.50
CA GLU A 26 9.73 17.66 -8.14
C GLU A 26 11.26 17.78 -8.14
N LYS A 27 11.94 17.28 -7.09
CA LYS A 27 13.39 17.44 -6.93
C LYS A 27 14.22 16.34 -7.59
N TYR A 28 13.71 15.10 -7.60
CA TYR A 28 14.43 13.91 -8.06
C TYR A 28 13.80 13.25 -9.30
N GLY A 29 12.70 13.80 -9.83
CA GLY A 29 12.07 13.32 -11.06
C GLY A 29 11.72 11.82 -11.02
N ASN A 30 12.09 11.09 -12.07
CA ASN A 30 11.81 9.66 -12.17
C ASN A 30 12.61 8.81 -11.16
N ASN A 31 13.83 9.24 -10.80
CA ASN A 31 14.66 8.55 -9.81
C ASN A 31 14.00 8.56 -8.42
N ALA A 32 13.26 9.62 -8.08
CA ALA A 32 12.46 9.69 -6.86
C ALA A 32 11.45 8.54 -6.77
N ARG A 33 10.77 8.26 -7.88
CA ARG A 33 9.69 7.26 -7.93
C ARG A 33 10.24 5.86 -7.69
N ILE A 34 11.37 5.53 -8.32
CA ILE A 34 12.05 4.24 -8.13
C ILE A 34 12.53 4.10 -6.68
N MET A 35 13.11 5.16 -6.11
CA MET A 35 13.60 5.14 -4.73
C MET A 35 12.47 4.98 -3.71
N ILE A 36 11.37 5.73 -3.88
CA ILE A 36 10.19 5.65 -3.01
C ILE A 36 9.54 4.27 -3.11
N GLY A 37 9.38 3.73 -4.33
CA GLY A 37 8.82 2.39 -4.51
C GLY A 37 9.67 1.30 -3.88
N GLY A 38 11.00 1.36 -4.04
CA GLY A 38 11.93 0.43 -3.39
C GLY A 38 11.83 0.47 -1.86
N ILE A 39 11.83 1.66 -1.26
CA ILE A 39 11.66 1.84 0.19
C ILE A 39 10.29 1.30 0.64
N SER A 40 9.23 1.55 -0.14
CA SER A 40 7.88 1.09 0.19
C SER A 40 7.76 -0.44 0.19
N VAL A 41 8.46 -1.14 -0.70
CA VAL A 41 8.53 -2.61 -0.72
C VAL A 41 9.24 -3.13 0.53
N ILE A 42 10.39 -2.55 0.90
CA ILE A 42 11.13 -2.96 2.11
C ILE A 42 10.26 -2.79 3.36
N ILE A 43 9.61 -1.63 3.52
CA ILE A 43 8.70 -1.36 4.64
C ILE A 43 7.53 -2.35 4.63
N GLY A 44 6.97 -2.66 3.46
CA GLY A 44 5.89 -3.64 3.31
C GLY A 44 6.27 -5.03 3.82
N ILE A 45 7.46 -5.51 3.48
CA ILE A 45 7.99 -6.80 3.96
C ILE A 45 8.14 -6.77 5.49
N CYS A 46 8.72 -5.70 6.05
CA CYS A 46 8.87 -5.55 7.50
C CYS A 46 7.52 -5.58 8.23
N ILE A 47 6.48 -4.94 7.67
CA ILE A 47 5.12 -4.97 8.23
C ILE A 47 4.56 -6.40 8.20
N ILE A 48 4.71 -7.12 7.09
CA ILE A 48 4.23 -8.51 6.97
C ILE A 48 4.93 -9.41 7.99
N LEU A 49 6.25 -9.30 8.13
CA LEU A 49 7.04 -10.03 9.12
C LEU A 49 6.58 -9.72 10.55
N PHE A 50 6.31 -8.44 10.86
CA PHE A 50 5.78 -8.04 12.16
C PHE A 50 4.40 -8.66 12.45
N ILE A 51 3.50 -8.69 11.46
CA ILE A 51 2.16 -9.29 11.59
C ILE A 51 2.26 -10.82 11.76
N LEU A 52 3.21 -11.47 11.08
CA LEU A 52 3.53 -12.88 11.24
C LEU A 52 4.01 -13.20 12.67
N CYS A 53 4.91 -12.39 13.24
CA CYS A 53 5.33 -12.51 14.63
C CYS A 53 4.16 -12.40 15.62
N MET A 54 3.17 -11.56 15.30
CA MET A 54 1.94 -11.42 16.08
C MET A 54 0.93 -12.57 15.87
N LYS A 55 1.30 -13.63 15.10
CA LYS A 55 0.47 -14.80 14.76
C LYS A 55 -0.87 -14.44 14.10
N LYS A 56 -0.97 -13.26 13.49
CA LYS A 56 -2.18 -12.79 12.78
C LYS A 56 -2.11 -13.17 11.31
N TYR A 57 -2.08 -14.48 11.02
CA TYR A 57 -1.86 -15.01 9.68
C TYR A 57 -2.84 -14.49 8.62
N VAL A 58 -4.11 -14.29 8.98
CA VAL A 58 -5.11 -13.76 8.04
C VAL A 58 -4.81 -12.31 7.67
N LEU A 59 -4.41 -11.50 8.64
CA LEU A 59 -4.02 -10.11 8.39
C LEU A 59 -2.73 -10.04 7.55
N ALA A 60 -1.80 -10.97 7.77
CA ALA A 60 -0.57 -11.07 6.98
C ALA A 60 -0.87 -11.46 5.53
N LEU A 61 -1.76 -12.43 5.30
CA LEU A 61 -2.19 -12.82 3.95
C LEU A 61 -2.83 -11.64 3.22
N LEU A 62 -3.63 -10.87 3.95
CA LEU A 62 -4.37 -9.75 3.42
C LEU A 62 -3.44 -8.57 3.11
N SER A 63 -2.45 -8.29 3.96
CA SER A 63 -1.42 -7.28 3.67
C SER A 63 -0.50 -7.71 2.51
N LEU A 64 -0.21 -9.01 2.38
CA LEU A 64 0.56 -9.57 1.26
C LEU A 64 -0.19 -9.41 -0.06
N GLY A 65 -1.51 -9.63 -0.06
CA GLY A 65 -2.38 -9.37 -1.22
C GLY A 65 -2.35 -7.91 -1.68
N VAL A 66 -2.44 -6.96 -0.74
CA VAL A 66 -2.32 -5.52 -1.06
C VAL A 66 -0.92 -5.18 -1.56
N MET A 67 0.11 -5.77 -0.96
CA MET A 67 1.49 -5.54 -1.37
C MET A 67 1.76 -6.01 -2.79
N LEU A 68 1.23 -7.18 -3.19
CA LEU A 68 1.29 -7.70 -4.55
C LEU A 68 0.73 -6.71 -5.58
N LEU A 69 -0.40 -6.07 -5.28
CA LEU A 69 -0.97 -5.03 -6.15
C LEU A 69 -0.06 -3.82 -6.27
N GLY A 70 0.53 -3.39 -5.16
CA GLY A 70 1.52 -2.32 -5.14
C GLY A 70 2.73 -2.65 -6.00
N ILE A 71 3.23 -3.89 -5.93
CA ILE A 71 4.35 -4.37 -6.73
C ILE A 71 4.00 -4.37 -8.22
N ILE A 72 2.82 -4.86 -8.61
CA ILE A 72 2.37 -4.85 -10.01
C ILE A 72 2.29 -3.41 -10.55
N GLY A 73 1.74 -2.49 -9.76
CA GLY A 73 1.68 -1.07 -10.12
C GLY A 73 3.08 -0.45 -10.25
N PHE A 74 4.00 -0.81 -9.36
CA PHE A 74 5.39 -0.34 -9.41
C PHE A 74 6.16 -0.90 -10.61
N ILE A 75 5.97 -2.17 -10.95
CA ILE A 75 6.53 -2.80 -12.16
C ILE A 75 6.01 -2.11 -13.42
N GLY A 76 4.70 -1.81 -13.46
CA GLY A 76 4.12 -1.05 -14.57
C GLY A 76 4.75 0.33 -14.75
N MET A 77 5.06 1.03 -13.65
CA MET A 77 5.78 2.31 -13.70
C MET A 77 7.23 2.16 -14.16
N LEU A 78 7.93 1.10 -13.72
CA LEU A 78 9.31 0.81 -14.15
C LEU A 78 9.40 0.52 -15.66
N LEU A 79 8.39 -0.15 -16.20
CA LEU A 79 8.29 -0.47 -17.63
C LEU A 79 7.71 0.66 -18.48
N ASP A 80 7.37 1.80 -17.86
CA ASP A 80 6.64 2.92 -18.46
C ASP A 80 5.37 2.46 -19.23
N ASN A 81 4.76 1.37 -18.74
CA ASN A 81 3.65 0.71 -19.40
C ASN A 81 2.34 1.05 -18.69
N ILE A 82 1.64 2.03 -19.26
CA ILE A 82 0.40 2.57 -18.68
C ILE A 82 -0.71 1.52 -18.53
N TYR A 83 -0.70 0.46 -19.34
CA TYR A 83 -1.68 -0.63 -19.26
C TYR A 83 -1.47 -1.49 -18.01
N ILE A 84 -0.21 -1.75 -17.65
CA ILE A 84 0.13 -2.51 -16.42
C ILE A 84 -0.18 -1.67 -15.18
N VAL A 85 0.15 -0.37 -15.23
CA VAL A 85 -0.20 0.57 -14.15
C VAL A 85 -1.73 0.64 -13.97
N GLY A 86 -2.47 0.78 -15.07
CA GLY A 86 -3.93 0.80 -15.08
C GLY A 86 -4.54 -0.50 -14.55
N ALA A 87 -4.02 -1.65 -14.96
CA ALA A 87 -4.45 -2.95 -14.45
C ALA A 87 -4.26 -3.07 -12.94
N GLY A 88 -3.12 -2.61 -12.41
CA GLY A 88 -2.86 -2.55 -10.96
C GLY A 88 -3.89 -1.70 -10.22
N ILE A 89 -4.25 -0.54 -10.75
CA ILE A 89 -5.27 0.35 -10.16
C ILE A 89 -6.65 -0.31 -10.16
N VAL A 90 -7.07 -0.91 -11.28
CA VAL A 90 -8.35 -1.61 -11.40
C VAL A 90 -8.43 -2.77 -10.39
N LEU A 91 -7.35 -3.54 -10.26
CA LEU A 91 -7.26 -4.61 -9.26
C LEU A 91 -7.42 -4.09 -7.82
N VAL A 92 -6.85 -2.93 -7.48
CA VAL A 92 -7.05 -2.31 -6.17
C VAL A 92 -8.53 -2.01 -5.93
N PHE A 93 -9.24 -1.45 -6.93
CA PHE A 93 -10.66 -1.16 -6.81
C PHE A 93 -11.54 -2.41 -6.64
N ILE A 94 -11.12 -3.56 -7.18
CA ILE A 94 -11.83 -4.83 -7.00
C ILE A 94 -11.51 -5.46 -5.63
N ILE A 95 -10.24 -5.45 -5.24
CA ILE A 95 -9.76 -6.16 -4.05
C ILE A 95 -10.05 -5.39 -2.76
N MET A 96 -10.02 -4.06 -2.78
CA MET A 96 -10.27 -3.21 -1.61
C MET A 96 -11.65 -3.40 -0.97
N PRO A 97 -12.79 -3.45 -1.72
CA PRO A 97 -14.09 -3.73 -1.12
C PRO A 97 -14.19 -5.16 -0.57
N ILE A 98 -13.53 -6.14 -1.22
CA ILE A 98 -13.46 -7.52 -0.73
C ILE A 98 -12.75 -7.55 0.63
N ILE A 99 -11.61 -6.87 0.73
CA ILE A 99 -10.84 -6.72 1.98
C ILE A 99 -11.68 -6.06 3.07
N ILE A 100 -12.36 -4.94 2.78
CA ILE A 100 -13.16 -4.21 3.76
C ILE A 100 -14.30 -5.09 4.30
N LYS A 101 -14.88 -5.94 3.44
CA LYS A 101 -15.96 -6.86 3.82
C LYS A 101 -15.46 -8.05 4.64
N ILE A 102 -14.24 -8.53 4.38
CA ILE A 102 -13.64 -9.71 5.01
C ILE A 102 -12.95 -9.34 6.33
N ALA A 103 -12.21 -8.22 6.38
CA ALA A 103 -11.43 -7.76 7.54
C ALA A 103 -12.17 -7.79 8.91
N PRO A 104 -13.44 -7.35 9.06
CA PRO A 104 -14.11 -7.40 10.34
C PRO A 104 -14.38 -8.83 10.84
N LYS A 105 -14.47 -9.82 9.93
CA LYS A 105 -14.72 -11.22 10.28
C LYS A 105 -13.51 -11.89 10.96
N TYR A 106 -12.30 -11.36 10.73
CA TYR A 106 -11.04 -11.88 11.25
C TYR A 106 -10.40 -10.98 12.31
N ARG A 107 -11.17 -10.04 12.87
CA ARG A 107 -10.74 -9.13 13.94
C ARG A 107 -10.89 -9.73 15.35
N LYS A 108 -11.23 -11.03 15.47
CA LYS A 108 -11.28 -11.77 16.73
C LYS A 108 -9.92 -12.39 17.03
#